data_AF-A0A7C1RUU2-F1
#
_entry.id   AF-A0A7C1RUU2-F1
#
_cell.length_a   1.000
_cell.length_b   1.000
_cell.length_c   1.000
_cell.angle_alpha   90.00
_cell.angle_beta   90.00
_cell.angle_gamma   90.00
#
_symmetry.space_group_name_H-M   'P 1'
#
loop_
_entity.id
_entity.type
_entity.pdbx_description
1 polymer ?
#
loop_
_entity_poly.entity_id
_entity_poly.type
_entity_poly.pdbx_seq_one_letter_code
_entity_poly.pdbx_strand_id
1 'polypeptide(L)'
;MKHWMFSCKEVTQMVSESMDRDLPRYQRIEIWIHLMMCKFCSRYRQQLMSLRKVLRPQALHAENNEPHAKLSPEARKRIKKSLHRNDLEIETTKDL
;
A
#
# COMPACT_ATOMS: atom_id res chain seq x y z
N MET A 1 17.40 20.75 17.33
CA MET A 1 16.51 21.09 16.20
C MET A 1 15.52 19.96 16.01
N LYS A 2 14.46 19.99 16.83
CA LYS A 2 13.42 18.98 16.95
C LYS A 2 12.12 19.70 16.60
N HIS A 3 11.25 19.03 15.84
CA HIS A 3 9.89 19.43 15.49
C HIS A 3 9.71 20.51 14.42
N TRP A 4 9.72 20.07 13.16
CA TRP A 4 8.67 20.49 12.21
C TRP A 4 8.05 19.24 11.54
N MET A 5 7.50 18.47 12.47
CA MET A 5 6.59 17.32 12.41
C MET A 5 7.01 16.00 11.78
N PHE A 6 7.76 15.92 10.67
CA PHE A 6 8.45 14.70 10.24
C PHE A 6 9.63 15.09 9.36
N SER A 7 10.78 14.45 9.54
CA SER A 7 11.90 14.59 8.63
C SER A 7 11.50 14.12 7.23
N CYS A 8 12.13 14.67 6.18
CA CYS A 8 11.90 14.19 4.82
C CYS A 8 12.03 12.66 4.72
N LYS A 9 12.95 12.05 5.50
CA LYS A 9 13.14 10.59 5.58
C LYS A 9 11.87 9.88 6.07
N GLU A 10 11.29 10.30 7.19
CA GLU A 10 10.07 9.72 7.74
C GLU A 10 8.90 9.91 6.78
N VAL A 11 8.76 11.08 6.15
CA VAL A 11 7.69 11.32 5.18
C VAL A 11 7.85 10.44 3.94
N THR A 12 9.08 10.28 3.42
CA THR A 12 9.31 9.36 2.29
C THR A 12 8.97 7.92 2.65
N GLN A 13 9.28 7.49 3.87
CA GLN A 13 8.91 6.16 4.36
C GLN A 13 7.39 6.01 4.47
N MET A 14 6.70 6.95 5.11
CA MET A 14 5.23 6.92 5.21
C MET A 14 4.56 7.00 3.83
N VAL A 15 5.09 7.79 2.90
CA VAL A 15 4.59 7.83 1.51
C VAL A 15 4.72 6.46 0.86
N SER A 16 5.85 5.75 1.05
CA SER A 16 6.02 4.38 0.58
C SER A 16 5.03 3.42 1.25
N GLU A 17 4.91 3.46 2.59
CA GLU A 17 3.99 2.60 3.33
C GLU A 17 2.53 2.83 2.92
N SER A 18 2.14 4.06 2.61
CA SER A 18 0.81 4.41 2.11
C SER A 18 0.45 3.76 0.77
N MET A 19 1.45 3.24 0.05
CA MET A 19 1.26 2.54 -1.21
C MET A 19 1.00 1.04 -1.02
N ASP A 20 1.46 0.48 0.09
CA ASP A 20 1.37 -0.96 0.36
C ASP A 20 0.26 -1.31 1.35
N ARG A 21 0.01 -0.41 2.32
CA ARG A 21 -1.00 -0.57 3.37
C ARG A 21 -1.81 0.70 3.56
N ASP A 22 -3.02 0.54 4.08
CA ASP A 22 -3.81 1.68 4.51
C ASP A 22 -3.19 2.31 5.76
N LEU A 23 -2.67 3.54 5.61
CA LEU A 23 -2.24 4.32 6.76
C LEU A 23 -3.43 4.90 7.54
N PRO A 24 -3.31 5.02 8.88
CA PRO A 24 -4.23 5.80 9.70
C PRO A 24 -4.43 7.22 9.17
N ARG A 25 -5.64 7.76 9.34
CA ARG A 25 -6.04 9.06 8.76
C ARG A 25 -5.16 10.23 9.21
N TYR A 26 -4.69 10.21 10.46
CA TYR A 26 -3.81 11.26 10.99
C TYR A 26 -2.48 11.34 10.23
N GLN A 27 -1.85 10.18 9.96
CA GLN A 27 -0.61 10.11 9.17
C GLN A 27 -0.80 10.62 7.75
N ARG A 28 -1.97 10.41 7.14
CA ARG A 28 -2.26 10.96 5.81
C ARG A 28 -2.28 12.49 5.81
N ILE A 29 -2.82 13.11 6.86
CA ILE A 29 -2.86 14.56 7.01
C ILE A 29 -1.44 15.11 7.20
N GLU A 30 -0.62 14.45 8.01
CA GLU A 30 0.78 14.84 8.26
C GLU A 30 1.61 14.80 6.98
N ILE A 31 1.50 13.72 6.19
CA ILE A 31 2.11 13.62 4.87
C ILE A 31 1.66 14.77 3.98
N TRP A 32 0.35 15.03 3.91
CA TRP A 32 -0.22 16.06 3.04
C TRP A 32 0.34 17.46 3.37
N ILE A 33 0.40 17.81 4.65
CA ILE A 33 0.98 19.08 5.12
C ILE A 33 2.45 19.18 4.69
N HIS A 34 3.25 18.12 4.88
CA HIS A 34 4.66 18.15 4.50
C HIS A 34 4.87 18.27 2.98
N LEU A 35 4.04 17.60 2.17
CA LEU A 35 4.12 17.69 0.71
C LEU A 35 3.79 19.09 0.17
N MET A 36 2.92 19.84 0.86
CA MET A 36 2.61 21.23 0.52
C MET A 36 3.80 22.18 0.76
N MET A 37 4.65 21.87 1.75
CA MET A 37 5.74 22.74 2.18
C MET A 37 7.10 22.31 1.62
N CYS A 38 7.27 21.04 1.27
CA CYS A 38 8.51 20.47 0.76
C CYS A 38 8.38 19.99 -0.70
N LYS A 39 8.97 20.75 -1.62
CA LYS A 39 8.97 20.44 -3.06
C LYS A 39 9.66 19.10 -3.38
N PHE A 40 10.69 18.71 -2.63
CA PHE A 40 11.39 17.45 -2.85
C PHE A 40 10.52 16.24 -2.53
N CYS A 41 9.82 16.26 -1.39
CA CYS A 41 8.89 15.19 -1.01
C CYS A 41 7.70 15.11 -1.98
N SER A 42 7.20 16.27 -2.45
CA SER A 42 6.17 16.32 -3.50
C SER A 42 6.63 15.65 -4.80
N ARG A 43 7.85 15.95 -5.26
CA ARG A 43 8.45 15.29 -6.44
C ARG A 43 8.65 13.80 -6.24
N TYR A 44 9.18 13.39 -5.09
CA TYR A 44 9.34 11.97 -4.76
C TYR A 44 8.02 11.20 -4.85
N ARG A 45 6.95 11.74 -4.26
CA ARG A 45 5.61 11.13 -4.36
C ARG A 45 5.13 11.02 -5.81
N GLN A 46 5.35 12.04 -6.64
CA GLN A 46 5.00 12.01 -8.06
C GLN A 46 5.77 10.91 -8.80
N GLN A 47 7.08 10.79 -8.57
CA GLN A 47 7.90 9.74 -9.18
C GLN A 47 7.41 8.34 -8.81
N LEU A 48 7.09 8.12 -7.53
CA LEU A 48 6.62 6.83 -7.05
C LEU A 48 5.24 6.46 -7.62
N MET A 49 4.33 7.44 -7.75
CA MET A 49 3.04 7.26 -8.42
C MET A 49 3.19 6.95 -9.91
N SER A 50 4.10 7.62 -10.61
CA SER A 50 4.41 7.32 -12.02
C SER A 50 4.95 5.91 -12.18
N LEU A 51 5.88 5.49 -11.32
CA LEU A 51 6.42 4.14 -11.33
C LEU A 51 5.30 3.10 -11.14
N ARG A 52 4.42 3.31 -10.15
CA ARG A 52 3.27 2.41 -9.90
C ARG A 52 2.29 2.37 -11.07
N LYS A 53 2.10 3.49 -11.79
CA LYS A 53 1.23 3.54 -12.97
C LYS A 53 1.82 2.71 -14.12
N VAL A 54 3.13 2.81 -14.36
CA VAL A 54 3.83 2.06 -15.41
C VAL A 54 3.90 0.57 -15.08
N LEU A 55 4.19 0.22 -13.82
CA LEU A 55 4.30 -1.18 -13.39
C LEU A 55 2.95 -1.84 -13.11
N ARG A 56 1.84 -1.10 -13.17
CA ARG A 56 0.53 -1.69 -12.92
C ARG A 56 0.28 -2.73 -14.02
N PRO A 57 -0.18 -3.96 -13.68
CA PRO A 57 -0.37 -5.02 -14.66
C PRO A 57 -1.13 -4.56 -15.91
N GLN A 58 -2.16 -3.74 -15.72
CA GLN A 58 -2.96 -3.19 -16.82
C GLN A 58 -2.16 -2.36 -17.85
N ALA A 59 -1.09 -1.69 -17.43
CA ALA A 59 -0.21 -0.90 -18.31
C ALA A 59 0.81 -1.77 -19.05
N LEU A 60 1.24 -2.89 -18.45
CA LEU A 60 2.14 -3.87 -19.07
C LEU A 60 1.39 -4.92 -19.93
N HIS A 61 0.07 -5.05 -19.73
CA HIS A 61 -0.80 -5.96 -20.49
C HIS A 61 -1.51 -5.30 -21.68
N ALA A 62 -1.29 -4.00 -21.94
CA ALA A 62 -1.87 -3.33 -23.11
C ALA A 62 -1.34 -3.90 -24.45
N GLU A 63 -0.22 -4.62 -24.42
CA GLU A 63 0.39 -5.24 -25.60
C GLU A 63 0.28 -6.77 -25.66
N ASN A 64 -0.27 -7.44 -24.64
CA ASN A 64 -0.47 -8.89 -24.65
C ASN A 64 -1.73 -9.31 -23.89
N ASN A 65 -2.73 -9.79 -24.63
CA ASN A 65 -3.94 -10.47 -24.18
C ASN A 65 -3.62 -11.85 -23.53
N GLU A 66 -2.70 -11.91 -22.58
CA GLU A 66 -2.47 -13.11 -21.78
C GLU A 66 -3.28 -13.05 -20.48
N PRO A 67 -4.12 -14.06 -20.18
CA PRO A 67 -4.93 -14.07 -18.98
C PRO A 67 -4.03 -13.93 -17.76
N HIS A 68 -4.26 -12.90 -16.93
CA HIS A 68 -3.65 -12.78 -15.62
C HIS A 68 -3.74 -14.13 -14.92
N ALA A 69 -2.61 -14.68 -14.47
CA ALA A 69 -2.50 -16.02 -13.89
C ALA A 69 -3.63 -16.25 -12.87
N LYS A 70 -4.73 -16.88 -13.32
CA LYS A 70 -5.85 -17.22 -12.46
C LYS A 70 -5.37 -18.38 -11.60
N LEU A 71 -5.54 -18.23 -10.29
CA LEU A 71 -5.35 -19.36 -9.38
C LEU A 71 -6.15 -20.55 -9.90
N SER A 72 -5.54 -21.75 -9.90
CA SER A 72 -6.30 -22.96 -10.18
C SER A 72 -7.45 -23.08 -9.17
N PRO A 73 -8.56 -23.73 -9.54
CA PRO A 73 -9.70 -23.92 -8.65
C PRO A 73 -9.31 -24.50 -7.29
N GLU A 74 -8.34 -25.43 -7.28
CA GLU A 74 -7.79 -26.09 -6.09
C GLU A 74 -7.02 -25.10 -5.22
N ALA A 75 -6.14 -24.30 -5.82
CA ALA A 75 -5.37 -23.28 -5.11
C ALA A 75 -6.31 -22.24 -4.45
N ARG A 76 -7.34 -21.79 -5.18
CA ARG A 76 -8.35 -20.86 -4.67
C ARG A 76 -9.14 -21.47 -3.51
N LYS A 77 -9.52 -22.75 -3.59
CA LYS A 77 -10.27 -23.45 -2.51
C LYS A 77 -9.42 -23.60 -1.24
N ARG A 78 -8.14 -23.95 -1.38
CA ARG A 78 -7.21 -24.04 -0.23
C ARG A 78 -7.04 -22.69 0.47
N ILE A 79 -6.78 -21.62 -0.29
CA ILE A 79 -6.61 -20.27 0.25
C ILE A 79 -7.89 -19.82 0.97
N LYS A 80 -9.08 -20.05 0.37
CA LYS A 80 -10.36 -19.71 1.00
C LYS A 80 -10.56 -20.43 2.34
N LYS A 81 -10.20 -21.71 2.44
CA LYS A 81 -10.31 -22.49 3.67
C LYS A 81 -9.36 -21.97 4.77
N SER A 82 -8.14 -21.56 4.42
CA SER A 82 -7.18 -21.01 5.38
C SER A 82 -7.60 -19.63 5.91
N LEU A 83 -8.18 -18.77 5.07
CA LEU A 83 -8.69 -17.46 5.51
C LEU A 83 -9.81 -17.61 6.55
N HIS A 84 -10.79 -18.49 6.31
CA HIS A 84 -11.87 -18.74 7.27
C HIS A 84 -11.38 -19.39 8.57
N ARG A 85 -10.24 -20.09 8.56
CA ARG A 85 -9.64 -20.65 9.78
C ARG A 85 -9.03 -19.56 10.66
N ASN A 86 -8.42 -18.55 10.05
CA ASN A 86 -7.81 -17.42 10.76
C ASN A 86 -8.84 -16.46 11.35
N ASP A 87 -10.01 -16.31 10.72
CA ASP A 87 -11.12 -15.51 11.27
C ASP A 87 -11.62 -16.08 12.62
N LEU A 88 -11.58 -17.41 12.80
CA LEU A 88 -12.00 -18.10 14.05
C LEU A 88 -10.98 -17.96 15.20
N GLU A 89 -9.69 -17.80 14.89
CA GLU A 89 -8.63 -17.59 15.90
C GLU A 89 -8.57 -16.12 16.38
N ILE A 90 -9.01 -15.16 15.55
CA ILE A 90 -9.05 -13.73 15.92
C ILE A 90 -10.27 -13.43 16.81
N GLU A 91 -11.38 -14.14 16.65
CA GLU A 91 -12.58 -13.96 17.49
C GLU A 91 -12.39 -14.54 18.90
N THR A 92 -11.74 -15.71 19.02
CA THR A 92 -11.47 -16.37 20.32
C THR A 92 -10.41 -15.68 21.19
N THR A 93 -9.58 -14.81 20.62
CA THR A 93 -8.56 -14.03 21.35
C THR A 93 -9.03 -12.63 21.74
N LYS A 94 -10.24 -12.23 21.33
CA LYS A 94 -10.84 -10.93 21.63
C LYS A 94 -11.77 -10.95 22.85
N ASP A 95 -12.14 -12.15 23.31
CA ASP A 95 -12.99 -12.41 24.48
C ASP A 95 -12.20 -12.77 25.77
N LEU A 96 -10.90 -12.43 25.81
CA LEU A 96 -10.02 -12.54 26.99
C LEU A 96 -9.43 -11.17 27.36
#